data_AF-A0A7J6FXT1-F1
#
_entry.id   AF-A0A7J6FXT1-F1
#
_cell.length_a   1.000
_cell.length_b   1.000
_cell.length_c   1.000
_cell.angle_alpha   90.00
_cell.angle_beta   90.00
_cell.angle_gamma   90.00
#
_symmetry.space_group_name_H-M   'P 1'
#
loop_
_entity.id
_entity.type
_entity.pdbx_description
1 polymer ?
#
loop_
_entity_poly.entity_id
_entity_poly.type
_entity_poly.pdbx_seq_one_letter_code
_entity_poly.pdbx_strand_id
1 'polypeptide(L)'
;MAYRRGEDNAGCRQEFLLDAYNTKCLDNYNVPSYFPSAIEVKGVIEKEGSFGIQKLNTFEIAWDAGFTTIEHTINNNNEKHKSGKYVSDYIRAVMEPILVKQFGETIIDELFNRFAHKVNESMANEKGNYVNLVISLTKN
;
A
#
# COMPACT_ATOMS: atom_id res chain seq x y z
N MET A 1 -5.28 -32.29 -24.58
CA MET A 1 -5.45 -31.06 -23.78
C MET A 1 -6.11 -31.46 -22.47
N ALA A 2 -5.33 -31.51 -21.38
CA ALA A 2 -5.83 -31.90 -20.06
C ALA A 2 -5.91 -30.65 -19.19
N TYR A 3 -7.13 -30.33 -18.74
CA TYR A 3 -7.43 -29.29 -17.79
C TYR A 3 -6.77 -29.66 -16.45
N ARG A 4 -5.72 -28.95 -16.03
CA ARG A 4 -5.23 -29.08 -14.64
C ARG A 4 -6.13 -28.24 -13.75
N ARG A 5 -6.94 -28.97 -13.00
CA ARG A 5 -7.71 -28.59 -11.82
C ARG A 5 -6.86 -27.70 -10.91
N GLY A 6 -7.36 -26.51 -10.60
CA GLY A 6 -6.76 -25.61 -9.63
C GLY A 6 -6.66 -26.31 -8.29
N GLU A 7 -5.48 -26.29 -7.69
CA GLU A 7 -5.32 -26.71 -6.31
C GLU A 7 -6.07 -25.70 -5.44
N ASP A 8 -6.99 -26.24 -4.66
CA ASP A 8 -7.89 -25.50 -3.82
C ASP A 8 -7.11 -24.67 -2.78
N ASN A 9 -7.23 -23.34 -2.86
CA ASN A 9 -6.93 -22.39 -1.77
C ASN A 9 -7.94 -22.57 -0.63
N ALA A 10 -8.09 -23.79 -0.13
CA ALA A 10 -8.88 -24.15 1.04
C ALA A 10 -8.13 -23.82 2.34
N GLY A 11 -6.83 -23.54 2.26
CA GLY A 11 -6.01 -23.22 3.42
C GLY A 11 -6.43 -21.91 4.10
N CYS A 12 -6.36 -20.77 3.42
CA CYS A 12 -6.52 -19.48 4.10
C CYS A 12 -8.00 -19.05 4.32
N ARG A 13 -8.97 -19.97 4.16
CA ARG A 13 -10.41 -19.71 4.34
C ARG A 13 -10.98 -20.61 5.44
N GLN A 14 -10.73 -20.26 6.70
CA GLN A 14 -11.73 -20.12 7.78
C GLN A 14 -11.04 -20.09 9.16
N GLU A 15 -11.64 -19.30 10.04
CA GLU A 15 -11.62 -19.36 11.52
C GLU A 15 -10.37 -18.89 12.29
N PHE A 16 -10.57 -17.71 12.88
CA PHE A 16 -10.07 -17.04 14.09
C PHE A 16 -9.24 -17.75 15.18
N LEU A 17 -8.70 -18.96 14.99
CA LEU A 17 -7.85 -19.61 15.97
C LEU A 17 -6.51 -20.04 15.36
N LEU A 18 -5.44 -19.52 16.01
CA LEU A 18 -4.01 -19.78 15.85
C LEU A 18 -3.27 -18.76 14.98
N ASP A 19 -2.65 -17.79 15.65
CA ASP A 19 -1.61 -16.90 15.13
C ASP A 19 -0.55 -17.64 14.28
N ALA A 20 -0.30 -18.92 14.57
CA ALA A 20 0.61 -19.81 13.85
C ALA A 20 0.14 -20.22 12.44
N TYR A 21 -1.17 -20.31 12.19
CA TYR A 21 -1.71 -20.67 10.88
C TYR A 21 -1.70 -19.48 9.92
N ASN A 22 -2.03 -18.29 10.45
CA ASN A 22 -1.97 -17.04 9.70
C ASN A 22 -0.52 -16.68 9.30
N THR A 23 0.49 -17.07 10.09
CA THR A 23 1.91 -16.84 9.76
C THR A 23 2.29 -17.51 8.43
N LYS A 24 1.87 -18.76 8.20
CA LYS A 24 2.20 -19.49 6.97
C LYS A 24 1.51 -18.93 5.72
N CYS A 25 0.28 -18.42 5.86
CA CYS A 25 -0.41 -17.71 4.77
C CYS A 25 0.28 -16.36 4.47
N LEU A 26 0.79 -15.68 5.50
CA LEU A 26 1.53 -14.43 5.37
C LEU A 26 2.90 -14.65 4.69
N ASP A 27 3.67 -15.64 5.12
CA ASP A 27 5.01 -15.94 4.60
C ASP A 27 5.01 -16.29 3.10
N ASN A 28 3.91 -16.86 2.62
CA ASN A 28 3.74 -17.25 1.21
C ASN A 28 3.04 -16.18 0.35
N TYR A 29 2.60 -15.08 0.95
CA TYR A 29 1.86 -14.04 0.23
C TYR A 29 2.75 -12.84 -0.09
N ASN A 30 2.87 -12.55 -1.39
CA ASN A 30 3.57 -11.37 -1.89
C ASN A 30 2.55 -10.42 -2.52
N VAL A 31 2.59 -9.15 -2.11
CA VAL A 31 1.82 -8.10 -2.77
C VAL A 31 2.42 -7.85 -4.16
N PRO A 32 1.63 -7.83 -5.24
CA PRO A 32 2.13 -7.58 -6.59
C PRO A 32 2.37 -6.08 -6.83
N SER A 33 3.23 -5.47 -6.01
CA SER A 33 3.60 -4.06 -6.09
C SER A 33 5.10 -3.90 -6.00
N TYR A 34 5.65 -2.99 -6.80
CA TYR A 34 7.06 -2.64 -6.79
C TYR A 34 7.19 -1.11 -6.86
N PHE A 35 8.04 -0.56 -6.01
CA PHE A 35 8.28 0.88 -5.89
C PHE A 35 9.69 1.18 -6.41
N PRO A 36 9.85 1.50 -7.70
CA PRO A 36 11.16 1.67 -8.29
C PRO A 36 11.80 2.99 -7.83
N SER A 37 13.12 2.97 -7.73
CA SER A 37 13.93 4.17 -7.58
C SER A 37 14.03 4.94 -8.91
N ALA A 38 14.33 6.24 -8.82
CA ALA A 38 14.65 7.07 -9.97
C ALA A 38 15.77 6.49 -10.84
N ILE A 39 16.74 5.82 -10.21
CA ILE A 39 17.88 5.19 -10.88
C ILE A 39 17.42 3.98 -11.69
N GLU A 40 16.58 3.12 -11.12
CA GLU A 40 16.05 1.94 -11.80
C GLU A 40 15.16 2.34 -13.00
N VAL A 41 14.26 3.31 -12.81
CA VAL A 41 13.42 3.82 -13.91
C VAL A 41 14.27 4.36 -15.05
N LYS A 42 15.26 5.21 -14.73
CA LYS A 42 16.19 5.76 -15.71
C LYS A 42 16.92 4.65 -16.48
N GLY A 43 17.49 3.68 -15.76
CA GLY A 43 18.24 2.59 -16.36
C GLY A 43 17.40 1.72 -17.31
N VAL A 44 16.13 1.47 -16.98
CA VAL A 44 15.23 0.71 -17.87
C VAL A 44 14.94 1.48 -19.16
N ILE A 45 14.69 2.79 -19.08
CA ILE A 45 14.37 3.62 -20.24
C ILE A 45 15.57 3.74 -21.18
N GLU A 46 16.75 4.00 -20.61
CA GLU A 46 18.00 4.09 -21.39
C GLU A 46 18.34 2.75 -22.05
N LYS A 47 18.08 1.63 -21.37
CA LYS A 47 18.28 0.29 -21.92
C LYS A 47 17.28 -0.06 -23.03
N GLU A 48 16.03 0.40 -22.91
CA GLU A 48 14.99 0.15 -23.90
C GLU A 48 15.21 0.99 -25.18
N GLY A 49 15.55 2.27 -25.04
CA GLY A 49 16.10 3.11 -26.12
C GLY A 49 15.11 3.79 -27.06
N SER A 50 13.79 3.58 -26.94
CA SER A 50 12.79 4.24 -27.80
C SER A 50 12.47 5.67 -27.37
N PHE A 51 12.86 6.07 -26.16
CA PHE A 51 12.55 7.38 -25.59
C PHE A 51 13.77 8.09 -25.02
N GLY A 52 13.82 9.40 -25.24
CA GLY A 52 14.73 10.32 -24.55
C GLY A 52 14.08 10.91 -23.31
N ILE A 53 14.82 10.96 -22.19
CA ILE A 53 14.35 11.55 -20.94
C ILE A 53 14.53 13.07 -20.99
N GLN A 54 13.41 13.81 -21.01
CA GLN A 54 13.43 15.28 -20.95
C GLN A 54 13.56 15.79 -19.52
N LYS A 55 12.84 15.13 -18.59
CA LYS A 55 12.79 15.50 -17.19
C LYS A 55 12.49 14.27 -16.34
N LEU A 56 13.21 14.12 -15.24
CA LEU A 56 12.96 13.10 -14.22
C LEU A 56 13.14 13.76 -12.86
N ASN A 57 12.06 13.80 -12.07
CA ASN A 57 12.05 14.42 -10.75
C ASN A 57 11.39 13.51 -9.74
N THR A 58 11.85 13.62 -8.50
CA THR A 58 11.20 13.05 -7.33
C THR A 58 10.73 14.16 -6.40
N PHE A 59 9.59 13.95 -5.75
CA PHE A 59 9.10 14.85 -4.71
C PHE A 59 8.34 14.06 -3.66
N GLU A 60 8.27 14.64 -2.47
CA GLU A 60 7.59 14.03 -1.33
C GLU A 60 6.16 14.57 -1.18
N ILE A 61 5.23 13.68 -0.86
CA ILE A 61 3.86 14.02 -0.46
C ILE A 61 3.58 13.37 0.88
N ALA A 62 3.07 14.12 1.87
CA ALA A 62 2.65 13.55 3.14
C ALA A 62 1.52 12.53 2.94
N TRP A 63 1.51 11.44 3.71
CA TRP A 63 0.51 10.39 3.62
C TRP A 63 -0.91 10.92 3.79
N ASP A 64 -1.08 11.98 4.57
CA ASP A 64 -2.34 12.64 4.87
C ASP A 64 -2.51 13.99 4.14
N ALA A 65 -1.77 14.25 3.06
CA ALA A 65 -1.84 15.53 2.35
C ALA A 65 -3.25 15.89 1.81
N GLY A 66 -4.11 14.89 1.59
CA GLY A 66 -5.51 15.09 1.20
C GLY A 66 -6.49 15.18 2.38
N PHE A 67 -6.01 15.08 3.61
CA PHE A 67 -6.81 15.20 4.82
C PHE A 67 -7.05 16.68 5.14
N THR A 68 -8.12 17.24 4.59
CA THR A 68 -8.58 18.59 4.94
C THR A 68 -9.53 18.50 6.14
N THR A 69 -9.10 18.94 7.32
CA THR A 69 -10.04 19.21 8.41
C THR A 69 -10.80 20.49 8.04
N ILE A 70 -12.10 20.39 7.79
CA ILE A 70 -12.96 21.58 7.66
C ILE A 70 -12.97 22.38 8.98
N GLU A 71 -12.51 21.79 10.09
CA GLU A 71 -12.35 22.45 11.38
C GLU A 71 -10.87 22.59 11.74
N HIS A 72 -10.24 23.65 11.23
CA HIS A 72 -9.03 24.20 11.82
C HIS A 72 -9.36 24.82 13.19
N THR A 73 -9.59 24.03 14.23
CA THR A 73 -9.43 24.51 15.61
C THR A 73 -9.33 23.33 16.57
N ILE A 74 -8.28 23.40 17.42
CA ILE A 74 -8.02 22.56 18.59
C ILE A 74 -7.05 21.40 18.33
N ASN A 75 -5.78 21.74 18.58
CA ASN A 75 -4.64 20.87 18.85
C ASN A 75 -4.98 19.77 19.88
N ASN A 76 -5.64 18.70 19.43
CA ASN A 76 -6.10 17.59 20.27
C ASN A 76 -5.64 16.27 19.64
N ASN A 77 -5.21 15.32 20.48
CA ASN A 77 -4.79 13.97 20.08
C ASN A 77 -5.82 13.21 19.19
N ASN A 78 -7.09 13.64 19.22
CA ASN A 78 -8.16 13.14 18.36
C ASN A 78 -7.97 13.47 16.87
N GLU A 79 -7.29 14.56 16.50
CA GLU A 79 -7.05 14.92 15.10
C GLU A 79 -6.01 14.01 14.45
N LYS A 80 -4.94 13.67 15.18
CA LYS A 80 -3.95 12.68 14.73
C LYS A 80 -4.62 11.34 14.43
N HIS A 81 -5.49 10.87 15.33
CA HIS A 81 -6.22 9.62 15.15
C HIS A 81 -7.06 9.58 13.86
N LYS A 82 -7.67 10.72 13.48
CA LYS A 82 -8.45 10.84 12.24
C LYS A 82 -7.57 10.83 10.97
N SER A 83 -6.36 11.37 11.02
CA SER A 83 -5.38 11.31 9.92
C SER A 83 -4.94 9.87 9.63
N GLY A 84 -4.60 9.07 10.66
CA GLY A 84 -4.24 7.66 10.43
C GLY A 84 -5.41 6.80 9.92
N LYS A 85 -6.65 7.13 10.31
CA LYS A 85 -7.85 6.50 9.73
C LYS A 85 -8.03 6.89 8.26
N TYR A 86 -7.88 8.17 7.92
CA TYR A 86 -7.92 8.63 6.52
C TYR A 86 -6.91 7.87 5.65
N VAL A 87 -5.68 7.72 6.15
CA VAL A 87 -4.64 6.94 5.47
C VAL A 87 -5.02 5.46 5.31
N SER A 88 -5.51 4.85 6.39
CA SER A 88 -5.98 3.46 6.36
C SER A 88 -7.09 3.25 5.34
N ASP A 89 -8.04 4.17 5.26
CA ASP A 89 -9.22 4.04 4.40
C ASP A 89 -8.84 4.11 2.90
N TYR A 90 -7.95 5.02 2.47
CA TYR A 90 -7.55 5.03 1.06
C TYR A 90 -6.62 3.85 0.69
N ILE A 91 -5.78 3.38 1.61
CA ILE A 91 -4.99 2.15 1.39
C ILE A 91 -5.93 0.95 1.30
N ARG A 92 -6.97 0.89 2.13
CA ARG A 92 -8.01 -0.14 2.09
C ARG A 92 -8.68 -0.21 0.74
N ALA A 93 -9.08 0.93 0.19
CA ALA A 93 -9.69 0.99 -1.13
C ALA A 93 -8.84 0.33 -2.24
N VAL A 94 -7.51 0.37 -2.13
CA VAL A 94 -6.57 -0.25 -3.08
C VAL A 94 -6.31 -1.72 -2.74
N MET A 95 -6.10 -2.04 -1.46
CA MET A 95 -5.54 -3.31 -1.02
C MET A 95 -6.59 -4.37 -0.67
N GLU A 96 -7.79 -3.96 -0.25
CA GLU A 96 -8.84 -4.88 0.22
C GLU A 96 -9.18 -5.99 -0.79
N PRO A 97 -9.41 -5.73 -2.09
CA PRO A 97 -9.71 -6.80 -3.03
C PRO A 97 -8.61 -7.86 -3.13
N ILE A 98 -7.34 -7.45 -3.01
CA ILE A 98 -6.19 -8.34 -3.09
C ILE A 98 -6.07 -9.17 -1.80
N LEU A 99 -6.29 -8.53 -0.65
CA LEU A 99 -6.23 -9.18 0.65
C LEU A 99 -7.40 -10.14 0.87
N VAL A 100 -8.62 -9.77 0.47
CA VAL A 100 -9.81 -10.65 0.52
C VAL A 100 -9.58 -11.93 -0.29
N LYS A 101 -8.99 -11.79 -1.48
CA LYS A 101 -8.72 -12.95 -2.36
C LYS A 101 -7.80 -13.98 -1.69
N GLN A 102 -6.85 -13.52 -0.88
CA GLN A 102 -5.88 -14.39 -0.21
C GLN A 102 -6.36 -14.86 1.17
N PHE A 103 -6.90 -13.96 1.98
CA PHE A 103 -7.12 -14.18 3.42
C PHE A 103 -8.60 -14.20 3.82
N GLY A 104 -9.52 -13.97 2.89
CA GLY A 104 -10.96 -13.88 3.15
C GLY A 104 -11.39 -12.53 3.73
N GLU A 105 -12.71 -12.30 3.74
CA GLU A 105 -13.32 -11.04 4.17
C GLU A 105 -13.31 -10.84 5.69
N THR A 106 -13.34 -11.95 6.45
CA THR A 106 -13.56 -11.93 7.90
C THR A 106 -12.48 -11.20 8.69
N ILE A 107 -11.27 -11.07 8.15
CA ILE A 107 -10.15 -10.41 8.84
C ILE A 107 -9.96 -8.94 8.45
N ILE A 108 -10.64 -8.47 7.41
CA ILE A 108 -10.29 -7.20 6.74
C ILE A 108 -10.58 -6.00 7.65
N ASP A 109 -11.74 -5.97 8.29
CA ASP A 109 -12.11 -4.87 9.19
C ASP A 109 -11.12 -4.74 10.37
N GLU A 110 -10.77 -5.86 10.99
CA GLU A 110 -9.80 -5.86 12.08
C GLU A 110 -8.39 -5.45 11.60
N LEU A 111 -7.96 -5.96 10.45
CA LEU A 111 -6.68 -5.63 9.84
C LEU A 111 -6.53 -4.13 9.61
N PHE A 112 -7.53 -3.48 9.00
CA PHE A 112 -7.47 -2.05 8.70
C PHE A 112 -7.65 -1.17 9.94
N ASN A 113 -8.34 -1.65 10.98
CA ASN A 113 -8.35 -0.99 12.28
C ASN A 113 -6.95 -1.00 12.93
N ARG A 114 -6.28 -2.17 12.97
CA ARG A 114 -4.91 -2.29 13.47
C ARG A 114 -3.93 -1.46 12.63
N PHE A 115 -4.11 -1.44 11.31
CA PHE A 115 -3.31 -0.63 10.39
C PHE A 115 -3.45 0.87 10.68
N ALA A 116 -4.66 1.39 10.89
CA ALA A 116 -4.88 2.79 11.25
C ALA A 116 -4.14 3.19 12.55
N HIS A 117 -4.11 2.30 13.55
CA HIS A 117 -3.32 2.52 14.77
C HIS A 117 -1.82 2.57 14.48
N LYS A 118 -1.31 1.65 13.65
CA LYS A 118 0.11 1.63 13.26
C LYS A 118 0.54 2.85 12.45
N VAL A 119 -0.32 3.33 11.56
CA VAL A 119 -0.09 4.58 10.82
C VAL A 119 0.01 5.76 11.78
N ASN A 120 -0.88 5.86 12.77
CA ASN A 120 -0.82 6.92 13.79
C ASN A 120 0.48 6.87 14.61
N GLU A 121 0.90 5.68 15.05
CA GLU A 121 2.17 5.49 15.76
C GLU A 121 3.36 5.91 14.89
N SER A 122 3.36 5.55 13.60
CA SER A 122 4.45 5.89 12.68
C SER A 122 4.51 7.39 12.42
N MET A 123 3.38 8.05 12.12
CA MET A 123 3.34 9.50 11.90
C MET A 123 3.62 10.33 13.16
N ALA A 124 3.50 9.75 14.35
CA ALA A 124 3.89 10.42 15.59
C ALA A 124 5.42 10.47 15.78
N ASN A 125 6.15 9.52 15.18
CA ASN A 125 7.59 9.34 15.36
C ASN A 125 8.41 9.73 14.12
N GLU A 126 7.80 9.65 12.93
CA GLU A 126 8.47 9.82 11.64
C GLU A 126 7.66 10.67 10.67
N LYS A 127 8.33 11.18 9.64
CA LYS A 127 7.69 11.92 8.55
C LYS A 127 7.07 10.91 7.57
N GLY A 128 5.78 10.62 7.73
CA GLY A 128 5.02 9.74 6.84
C GLY A 128 4.84 10.35 5.46
N ASN A 129 5.80 10.13 4.56
CA ASN A 129 5.81 10.68 3.20
C ASN A 129 5.92 9.58 2.13
N TYR A 130 5.23 9.78 1.01
CA TYR A 130 5.48 9.07 -0.24
C TYR A 130 6.51 9.81 -1.08
N VAL A 131 7.47 9.08 -1.62
CA VAL A 131 8.32 9.58 -2.70
C VAL A 131 7.64 9.28 -4.02
N ASN A 132 7.29 10.32 -4.75
CA ASN A 132 6.65 10.22 -6.06
C ASN A 132 7.66 10.55 -7.15
N LEU A 133 7.65 9.79 -8.23
CA LEU A 133 8.47 10.01 -9.42
C LEU A 133 7.60 10.55 -10.55
N VAL A 134 8.03 11.66 -11.16
CA VAL A 134 7.43 12.20 -12.37
C VAL A 134 8.48 12.27 -13.46
N ILE A 135 8.10 11.77 -14.63
CA ILE A 135 8.97 11.68 -15.78
C ILE A 135 8.29 12.23 -17.03
N SER A 136 9.07 12.94 -17.84
CA SER A 136 8.67 13.41 -19.17
C SER A 136 9.59 12.77 -20.20
N LEU A 137 8.97 12.10 -21.17
CA LEU A 137 9.64 11.34 -22.22
C LEU A 137 9.28 11.90 -23.59
N THR A 138 10.25 11.93 -24.48
CA THR A 138 10.04 12.22 -25.90
C THR A 138 10.42 10.98 -26.70
N LYS A 139 9.57 10.59 -27.65
CA LYS A 139 9.90 9.50 -28.57
C LYS A 139 11.11 9.91 -29.42
N ASN A 140 12.10 9.02 -29.52
CA ASN A 140 13.26 9.19 -30.38
C ASN A 140 12.89 9.08 -31.87
#